data_AF-A0A410DQW8-F1
#
_entry.id   AF-A0A410DQW8-F1
#
_cell.length_a   1.000
_cell.length_b   1.000
_cell.length_c   1.000
_cell.angle_alpha   90.00
_cell.angle_beta   90.00
_cell.angle_gamma   90.00
#
_symmetry.space_group_name_H-M   'P 1'
#
loop_
_entity.id
_entity.type
_entity.pdbx_description
1 polymer ?
#
loop_
_entity_poly.entity_id
_entity_poly.type
_entity_poly.pdbx_seq_one_letter_code
_entity_poly.pdbx_strand_id
1 'polypeptide(L)' 'MPGKILIPDNKNGLAKFKYEIARELGVPVSEADGHVSANQCGKVGGAMVKKMIEDYEKSL' A
#
# COMPACT_ATOMS: atom_id res chain seq x y z
N MET A 1 2.48 -10.90 -12.42
CA MET A 1 3.85 -10.80 -11.87
C MET A 1 3.76 -10.05 -10.54
N PRO A 2 4.03 -10.66 -9.38
CA PRO A 2 4.11 -9.88 -8.14
C PRO A 2 5.26 -8.87 -8.29
N GLY A 3 4.96 -7.59 -8.15
CA GLY A 3 5.94 -6.51 -8.29
C GLY A 3 7.16 -6.79 -7.41
N LYS A 4 8.36 -6.69 -8.02
CA LYS A 4 9.61 -6.97 -7.32
C LYS A 4 9.82 -5.85 -6.29
N ILE A 5 9.74 -6.20 -5.01
CA ILE A 5 10.05 -5.26 -3.93
C ILE A 5 11.56 -5.01 -3.98
N LEU A 6 11.94 -3.73 -4.11
CA LEU A 6 13.34 -3.30 -4.31
C LEU A 6 14.24 -3.66 -3.12
N ILE A 7 13.69 -3.61 -1.90
CA ILE A 7 14.36 -3.97 -0.66
C ILE A 7 13.62 -5.17 -0.06
N PRO A 8 14.10 -6.41 -0.28
CA PRO A 8 13.41 -7.62 0.14
C PRO A 8 13.13 -7.69 1.65
N ASP A 9 13.99 -7.10 2.46
CA ASP A 9 13.85 -7.09 3.92
C ASP A 9 12.64 -6.25 4.38
N ASN A 10 12.23 -5.27 3.57
CA ASN A 10 11.12 -4.37 3.90
C ASN A 10 9.75 -4.91 3.45
N LYS A 11 9.67 -6.14 2.91
CA LYS A 11 8.42 -6.74 2.45
C LYS A 11 7.33 -6.70 3.52
N ASN A 12 7.67 -7.07 4.76
CA ASN A 12 6.72 -7.10 5.86
C ASN A 12 6.28 -5.69 6.29
N GLY A 13 7.19 -4.70 6.27
CA GLY A 13 6.86 -3.31 6.55
C GLY A 13 5.90 -2.72 5.52
N LEU A 14 6.17 -2.95 4.24
CA LEU A 14 5.31 -2.51 3.14
C LEU A 14 3.93 -3.18 3.16
N ALA A 15 3.87 -4.46 3.56
CA ALA A 15 2.59 -5.16 3.73
C ALA A 15 1.76 -4.53 4.85
N LYS A 16 2.35 -4.24 6.01
CA LYS A 16 1.68 -3.53 7.11
C LYS A 16 1.18 -2.17 6.66
N PHE A 17 2.02 -1.39 6.00
CA PHE A 17 1.68 -0.07 5.51
C PHE A 17 0.51 -0.08 4.51
N LYS A 18 0.48 -1.06 3.60
CA LYS A 18 -0.65 -1.30 2.69
C LYS A 18 -1.97 -1.48 3.47
N TYR A 19 -1.96 -2.26 4.55
CA TYR A 19 -3.16 -2.48 5.38
C TYR A 19 -3.58 -1.22 6.13
N GLU A 20 -2.63 -0.43 6.61
CA GLU A 20 -2.90 0.86 7.26
C GLU A 20 -3.59 1.83 6.30
N ILE A 21 -2.99 2.06 5.13
CA ILE A 21 -3.54 2.96 4.10
C ILE A 21 -4.93 2.50 3.66
N ALA A 22 -5.13 1.19 3.48
CA ALA A 22 -6.41 0.71 3.06
C ALA A 22 -7.50 0.84 4.14
N ARG A 23 -7.14 0.68 5.42
CA ARG A 23 -8.03 1.00 6.54
C ARG A 23 -8.38 2.49 6.55
N GLU A 24 -7.41 3.38 6.33
CA GLU A 24 -7.64 4.83 6.23
C GLU A 24 -8.62 5.17 5.09
N LEU A 25 -8.53 4.47 3.96
CA LEU A 25 -9.40 4.68 2.79
C LEU A 25 -10.73 3.91 2.85
N GLY A 26 -10.99 3.15 3.92
CA GLY A 26 -12.18 2.31 4.04
C GLY A 26 -12.26 1.20 2.99
N VAL A 27 -11.13 0.79 2.40
CA VAL A 27 -11.06 -0.26 1.41
C VAL A 27 -10.89 -1.61 2.13
N PRO A 28 -11.80 -2.57 1.94
CA PRO A 28 -11.64 -3.90 2.51
C PRO A 28 -10.43 -4.58 1.85
N VAL A 29 -9.35 -4.81 2.59
CA VAL A 29 -8.23 -5.63 2.13
C VAL A 29 -8.35 -6.98 2.81
N SER A 30 -9.16 -7.87 2.26
CA SER A 30 -9.11 -9.27 2.70
C SER A 30 -7.87 -9.91 2.08
N GLU A 31 -7.15 -10.70 2.87
CA GLU A 31 -6.04 -11.52 2.35
C GLU A 31 -6.53 -12.69 1.49
N ALA A 32 -7.85 -12.96 1.49
CA ALA A 32 -8.41 -14.20 0.97
C ALA A 32 -9.43 -14.05 -0.17
N ASP A 33 -10.03 -12.88 -0.40
CA ASP A 33 -11.21 -12.82 -1.28
C ASP A 33 -11.04 -11.71 -2.33
N GLY A 34 -10.94 -12.13 -3.60
CA GLY A 34 -10.79 -11.27 -4.78
C GLY A 34 -11.98 -10.35 -5.08
N HIS A 35 -12.64 -9.82 -4.06
CA HIS A 35 -13.75 -8.87 -4.13
C HIS A 35 -13.31 -7.41 -4.18
N VAL A 36 -12.01 -7.14 -4.12
CA VAL A 36 -11.47 -5.78 -4.25
C VAL A 36 -11.36 -5.41 -5.72
N SER A 37 -12.04 -4.35 -6.13
CA SER A 37 -11.94 -3.86 -7.51
C SER A 37 -10.54 -3.34 -7.82
N ALA A 38 -10.11 -3.44 -9.09
CA ALA A 38 -8.82 -2.88 -9.54
C ALA A 38 -8.68 -1.38 -9.20
N ASN A 39 -9.80 -0.64 -9.21
CA ASN A 39 -9.84 0.77 -8.81
C ASN A 39 -9.48 0.96 -7.33
N GLN A 40 -10.05 0.14 -6.43
CA GLN A 40 -9.74 0.18 -5.00
C GLN A 40 -8.27 -0.19 -4.74
N CYS A 41 -7.74 -1.22 -5.39
CA CYS A 41 -6.33 -1.56 -5.31
C CYS A 41 -5.43 -0.40 -5.78
N GLY A 42 -5.80 0.25 -6.88
CA GLY A 42 -5.08 1.43 -7.40
C GLY A 42 -5.10 2.61 -6.45
N LYS A 43 -6.24 2.88 -5.79
CA LYS A 43 -6.37 3.94 -4.77
C LYS A 43 -5.45 3.70 -3.58
N VAL A 44 -5.40 2.48 -3.07
CA VAL A 44 -4.50 2.10 -1.97
C VAL A 44 -3.04 2.28 -2.38
N GLY A 45 -2.63 1.73 -3.52
CA GLY A 45 -1.26 1.84 -4.01
C GLY A 45 -0.82 3.30 -4.26
N GLY A 46 -1.70 4.12 -4.84
CA GLY A 46 -1.44 5.54 -5.06
C GLY A 46 -1.30 6.32 -3.76
N ALA A 47 -2.16 6.05 -2.77
CA ALA A 47 -2.07 6.68 -1.46
C ALA A 47 -0.80 6.27 -0.68
N MET A 48 -0.37 5.01 -0.80
CA MET A 48 0.91 4.56 -0.24
C MET A 48 2.08 5.39 -0.79
N VAL A 49 2.19 5.52 -2.11
CA VAL A 49 3.28 6.28 -2.75
C VAL A 49 3.21 7.75 -2.37
N LYS A 50 2.01 8.36 -2.38
CA LYS A 50 1.84 9.76 -2.00
C LYS A 50 2.36 10.04 -0.58
N LYS A 51 1.95 9.23 0.40
CA LYS A 51 2.36 9.40 1.80
C LYS A 51 3.86 9.14 2.00
N MET A 52 4.44 8.17 1.29
CA MET A 52 5.90 7.94 1.28
C MET A 52 6.68 9.16 0.77
N ILE A 53 6.21 9.80 -0.30
CA ILE A 53 6.85 11.00 -0.86
C ILE A 53 6.68 12.18 0.10
N GLU A 54 5.49 12.41 0.64
CA GLU A 54 5.24 13.48 1.61
C GLU A 54 6.13 13.35 2.86
N ASP A 55 6.27 12.13 3.40
CA ASP A 55 7.12 11.89 4.58
C ASP A 55 8.61 12.07 4.24
N TYR A 56 9.03 11.67 3.04
CA TYR A 56 10.39 11.93 2.56
C TYR A 56 10.65 13.44 2.41
N GLU A 57 9.73 14.18 1.80
CA GLU A 57 9.83 15.64 1.64
C GLU A 57 9.90 16.39 2.97
N LYS A 58 9.19 15.91 4.01
CA LYS A 58 9.26 16.49 5.37
C LYS A 58 10.56 16.15 6.12
N SER A 59 11.28 15.11 5.68
CA SER A 59 12.53 14.67 6.31
C SER A 59 13.77 15.31 5.72
N LEU A 60 13.62 16.05 4.62
CA LEU A 60 14.65 16.91 4.02
C LEU A 60 14.81 18.20 4.84
#